data_AF-A0A4Q2DJY6-F1
#
_entry.id   AF-A0A4Q2DJY6-F1
#
_cell.length_a   1.000
_cell.length_b   1.000
_cell.length_c   1.000
_cell.angle_alpha   90.00
_cell.angle_beta   90.00
_cell.angle_gamma   90.00
#
_symmetry.space_group_name_H-M   'P 1'
#
loop_
_entity.id
_entity.type
_entity.pdbx_description
1 polymer ?
#
loop_
_entity_poly.entity_id
_entity_poly.type
_entity_poly.pdbx_seq_one_letter_code
_entity_poly.pdbx_strand_id
1 'polypeptide(L)'
;MSTAVNSSSSSATSVASLPLQPSTGKAQFESAFSKEVTVQEVIVQDEVDLKPGSRRFFDKSPEGNQARKTYLTVFFGGTFMVILLIFTVLPIYWGSLWKIPTRNLNGWVVDFDGGFIGQSVSQALGSNQGSQSRVTWTVIPATNFPGGPQQLSDAVRDEQIWTAVAINPGSTSRLTAALTAPNTSYDGAEVITALGVEARNENAYRSLIRPSLQGTLDVISRTMAKQIAQNAANSTALASVMAASPQTIVSPVYYTIHNLVPFDQAVATASTFVGMLYQVIMGFFVVMIAQGARDASGYQKTLSTKSLVILRLSSSSFAYLMISLFYSLMNLAFKLDVTRKFGNGGFMVFWMVNYVGMLAVALALESLITLLTVRGIGFFMFFWIITNLSVSIFPLEVMPSIFRYGYAAPFYNLSRALRTVVFGTKNHVGQSVGILFAWVVISFITLPLIQWFVRRNETRTPIANEEIGEQRSRTSFETHSTL
;
A
#
# COMPACT_ATOMS: atom_id res chain seq x y z
N MET A 1 0.68 10.46 -66.84
CA MET A 1 -0.47 9.55 -67.08
C MET A 1 -1.48 9.84 -65.97
N SER A 2 -2.57 10.58 -66.21
CA SER A 2 -3.75 10.24 -67.04
C SER A 2 -4.50 9.04 -66.45
N THR A 3 -5.80 9.03 -66.13
CA THR A 3 -6.93 10.01 -66.26
C THR A 3 -8.11 9.48 -65.38
N ALA A 4 -9.19 10.19 -64.99
CA ALA A 4 -9.71 11.55 -65.23
C ALA A 4 -10.58 12.02 -64.01
N VAL A 5 -11.52 12.96 -64.22
CA VAL A 5 -12.54 13.47 -63.26
C VAL A 5 -13.92 13.48 -63.95
N ASN A 6 -15.02 13.19 -63.22
CA ASN A 6 -16.41 13.70 -63.37
C ASN A 6 -17.45 12.69 -62.83
N SER A 7 -18.70 13.03 -62.47
CA SER A 7 -19.32 14.24 -61.86
C SER A 7 -20.83 13.99 -61.71
N SER A 8 -21.48 14.46 -60.62
CA SER A 8 -22.95 14.69 -60.45
C SER A 8 -23.94 13.55 -60.82
N SER A 9 -24.91 13.19 -59.97
CA SER A 9 -26.07 14.06 -59.70
C SER A 9 -27.01 13.56 -58.59
N SER A 10 -27.76 14.53 -58.06
CA SER A 10 -28.91 14.47 -57.15
C SER A 10 -29.87 13.25 -57.25
N SER A 11 -30.22 12.69 -56.08
CA SER A 11 -31.63 12.44 -55.73
C SER A 11 -31.85 12.67 -54.24
N ALA A 12 -32.99 13.28 -53.88
CA ALA A 12 -33.35 13.60 -52.51
C ALA A 12 -34.57 12.78 -52.07
N THR A 13 -34.50 12.13 -50.91
CA THR A 13 -35.68 11.53 -50.29
C THR A 13 -35.70 11.73 -48.77
N SER A 14 -36.84 12.24 -48.30
CA SER A 14 -37.20 12.55 -46.93
C SER A 14 -36.94 11.43 -45.90
N VAL A 15 -36.39 11.86 -44.76
CA VAL A 15 -36.71 11.46 -43.37
C VAL A 15 -37.66 10.27 -43.18
N ALA A 16 -37.17 9.24 -42.48
CA ALA A 16 -37.98 8.34 -41.65
C ALA A 16 -37.26 8.10 -40.31
N SER A 17 -37.87 8.51 -39.20
CA SER A 17 -37.33 8.37 -37.85
C SER A 17 -37.62 6.98 -37.26
N LEU A 18 -36.59 6.28 -36.80
CA LEU A 18 -36.70 5.05 -35.99
C LEU A 18 -35.93 5.23 -34.67
N PRO A 19 -36.45 4.68 -33.54
CA PRO A 19 -35.99 5.06 -32.21
C PRO A 19 -34.70 4.35 -31.77
N LEU A 20 -33.97 5.03 -30.87
CA LEU A 20 -32.82 4.49 -30.15
C LEU A 20 -33.19 3.22 -29.35
N GLN A 21 -32.63 2.07 -29.72
CA GLN A 21 -32.64 0.89 -28.85
C GLN A 21 -31.65 1.07 -27.69
N PRO A 22 -32.07 0.90 -26.42
CA PRO A 22 -31.15 0.91 -25.28
C PRO A 22 -30.34 -0.38 -25.19
N SER A 23 -29.18 -0.28 -24.53
CA SER A 23 -28.12 -1.30 -24.49
C SER A 23 -28.55 -2.67 -23.94
N THR A 24 -28.23 -3.72 -24.70
CA THR A 24 -28.46 -5.15 -24.37
C THR A 24 -27.66 -5.68 -23.17
N GLY A 25 -26.73 -4.89 -22.61
CA GLY A 25 -25.88 -5.31 -21.49
C GLY A 25 -26.59 -5.48 -20.14
N LYS A 26 -27.66 -4.70 -19.87
CA LYS A 26 -28.40 -4.82 -18.59
C LYS A 26 -29.22 -6.11 -18.51
N ALA A 27 -29.95 -6.44 -19.58
CA ALA A 27 -30.81 -7.62 -19.63
C ALA A 27 -30.06 -8.95 -19.45
N GLN A 28 -28.81 -9.05 -19.94
CA GLN A 28 -27.98 -10.23 -19.70
C GLN A 28 -27.50 -10.35 -18.24
N PHE A 29 -27.21 -9.22 -17.59
CA PHE A 29 -26.78 -9.21 -16.18
C PHE A 29 -27.93 -9.54 -15.23
N GLU A 30 -29.12 -8.99 -15.49
CA GLU A 30 -30.35 -9.31 -14.76
C GLU A 30 -30.82 -10.76 -14.99
N SER A 31 -30.65 -11.30 -16.20
CA SER A 31 -30.94 -12.71 -16.53
C SER A 31 -30.02 -13.70 -15.80
N ALA A 32 -28.75 -13.34 -15.59
CA ALA A 32 -27.82 -14.15 -14.80
C ALA A 32 -28.24 -14.19 -13.32
N PHE A 33 -28.50 -13.02 -12.72
CA PHE A 33 -28.95 -12.91 -11.33
C PHE A 33 -30.30 -13.58 -11.08
N SER A 34 -31.28 -13.39 -11.98
CA SER A 34 -32.61 -13.98 -11.83
C SER A 34 -32.58 -15.51 -11.86
N LYS A 35 -31.69 -16.11 -12.67
CA LYS A 35 -31.47 -17.57 -12.68
C LYS A 35 -30.79 -18.09 -11.41
N GLU A 36 -29.91 -17.32 -10.76
CA GLU A 36 -29.34 -17.72 -9.47
C GLU A 36 -30.38 -17.68 -8.33
N VAL A 37 -31.32 -16.75 -8.37
CA VAL A 37 -32.44 -16.70 -7.39
C VAL A 37 -33.33 -17.94 -7.51
N THR A 38 -33.68 -18.39 -8.72
CA THR A 38 -34.53 -19.59 -8.92
C THR A 38 -33.88 -20.88 -8.41
N VAL A 39 -32.54 -20.96 -8.34
CA VAL A 39 -31.85 -22.17 -7.82
C VAL A 39 -32.06 -22.33 -6.31
N GLN A 40 -32.36 -21.24 -5.58
CA GLN A 40 -32.44 -21.26 -4.13
C GLN A 40 -33.85 -21.55 -3.60
N GLU A 41 -34.90 -21.39 -4.42
CA GLU A 41 -36.31 -21.67 -4.06
C GLU A 41 -36.66 -23.16 -4.13
N VAL A 42 -35.76 -24.01 -4.66
CA VAL A 42 -35.92 -25.48 -4.71
C VAL A 42 -35.32 -26.17 -3.47
N ILE A 43 -34.66 -25.43 -2.56
CA ILE A 43 -34.05 -25.99 -1.34
C ILE A 43 -35.03 -25.97 -0.15
N VAL A 44 -36.24 -26.49 -0.40
CA VAL A 44 -37.11 -27.08 0.64
C VAL A 44 -37.53 -28.44 0.09
N GLN A 45 -36.58 -29.37 0.12
CA GLN A 45 -36.78 -30.77 -0.22
C GLN A 45 -36.30 -31.59 0.96
N ASP A 46 -37.03 -32.67 1.25
CA ASP A 46 -37.01 -33.40 2.52
C ASP A 46 -35.59 -33.78 2.98
N GLU A 47 -35.39 -33.82 4.30
CA GLU A 47 -34.14 -34.24 4.93
C GLU A 47 -33.97 -35.77 4.77
N VAL A 48 -33.64 -36.19 3.55
CA VAL A 48 -33.29 -37.58 3.23
C VAL A 48 -32.02 -37.91 3.99
N ASP A 49 -32.11 -38.86 4.93
CA ASP A 49 -31.03 -39.31 5.81
C ASP A 49 -29.94 -40.07 5.02
N LEU A 50 -29.16 -39.30 4.25
CA LEU A 50 -28.13 -39.77 3.33
C LEU A 50 -26.88 -40.19 4.11
N LYS A 51 -26.86 -41.46 4.51
CA LYS A 51 -25.68 -42.09 5.13
C LYS A 51 -24.40 -41.83 4.31
N PRO A 52 -23.24 -41.58 4.95
CA PRO A 52 -21.96 -41.45 4.26
C PRO A 52 -21.70 -42.65 3.32
N GLY A 53 -21.31 -42.37 2.08
CA GLY A 53 -21.10 -43.40 1.05
C GLY A 53 -22.35 -43.82 0.25
N SER A 54 -23.53 -43.25 0.54
CA SER A 54 -24.78 -43.53 -0.18
C SER A 54 -24.79 -43.19 -1.68
N ARG A 55 -23.90 -42.29 -2.14
CA ARG A 55 -23.82 -41.84 -3.54
C ARG A 55 -22.40 -41.98 -4.11
N ARG A 56 -22.29 -42.26 -5.41
CA ARG A 56 -21.03 -42.25 -6.19
C ARG A 56 -21.02 -41.03 -7.12
N PHE A 57 -19.85 -40.44 -7.40
CA PHE A 57 -19.76 -39.24 -8.25
C PHE A 57 -20.33 -39.43 -9.66
N PHE A 58 -20.11 -40.61 -10.26
CA PHE A 58 -20.64 -41.01 -11.56
C PHE A 58 -21.99 -41.74 -11.48
N ASP A 59 -22.73 -41.59 -10.37
CA ASP A 59 -24.13 -42.02 -10.34
C ASP A 59 -24.92 -41.33 -11.45
N LYS A 60 -25.78 -42.11 -12.11
CA LYS A 60 -26.63 -41.72 -13.23
C LYS A 60 -28.05 -41.35 -12.78
N SER A 61 -28.38 -41.53 -11.50
CA SER A 61 -29.64 -41.07 -10.91
C SER A 61 -29.90 -39.58 -11.20
N PRO A 62 -31.16 -39.13 -11.32
CA PRO A 62 -31.48 -37.70 -11.52
C PRO A 62 -30.84 -36.81 -10.44
N GLU A 63 -30.91 -37.24 -9.18
CA GLU A 63 -30.30 -36.60 -8.02
C GLU A 63 -28.77 -36.53 -8.12
N GLY A 64 -28.11 -37.63 -8.51
CA GLY A 64 -26.66 -37.68 -8.72
C GLY A 64 -26.20 -36.77 -9.87
N ASN A 65 -26.98 -36.70 -10.95
CA ASN A 65 -26.75 -35.78 -12.06
C ASN A 65 -26.91 -34.30 -11.62
N GLN A 66 -27.94 -33.99 -10.83
CA GLN A 66 -28.17 -32.65 -10.28
C GLN A 66 -27.05 -32.25 -9.31
N ALA A 67 -26.69 -33.12 -8.35
CA ALA A 67 -25.61 -32.88 -7.41
C ALA A 67 -24.26 -32.66 -8.13
N ARG A 68 -23.93 -33.50 -9.12
CA ARG A 68 -22.71 -33.34 -9.93
C ARG A 68 -22.74 -32.04 -10.75
N LYS A 69 -23.87 -31.69 -11.37
CA LYS A 69 -24.03 -30.42 -12.10
C LYS A 69 -23.81 -29.22 -11.18
N THR A 70 -24.48 -29.19 -10.01
CA THR A 70 -24.34 -28.11 -9.02
C THR A 70 -22.90 -27.98 -8.54
N TYR A 71 -22.26 -29.09 -8.15
CA TYR A 71 -20.87 -29.09 -7.71
C TYR A 71 -19.93 -28.54 -8.80
N LEU A 72 -20.02 -29.05 -10.04
CA LEU A 72 -19.17 -28.61 -11.14
C LEU A 72 -19.42 -27.14 -11.51
N THR A 73 -20.67 -26.67 -11.52
CA THR A 73 -21.00 -25.27 -11.80
C THR A 73 -20.43 -24.33 -10.73
N VAL A 74 -20.61 -24.65 -9.44
CA VAL A 74 -20.07 -23.84 -8.33
C VAL A 74 -18.53 -23.89 -8.32
N PHE A 75 -17.94 -25.07 -8.51
CA PHE A 75 -16.49 -25.24 -8.50
C PHE A 75 -15.82 -24.52 -9.68
N PHE A 76 -16.23 -24.77 -10.91
CA PHE A 76 -15.65 -24.09 -12.08
C PHE A 76 -15.97 -22.60 -12.10
N GLY A 77 -17.17 -22.18 -11.70
CA GLY A 77 -17.52 -20.76 -11.57
C GLY A 77 -16.64 -20.03 -10.54
N GLY A 78 -16.46 -20.64 -9.37
CA GLY A 78 -15.55 -20.12 -8.33
C GLY A 78 -14.09 -20.09 -8.77
N THR A 79 -13.60 -21.15 -9.43
CA THR A 79 -12.24 -21.18 -9.99
C THR A 79 -12.06 -20.11 -11.08
N PHE A 80 -13.05 -19.90 -11.94
CA PHE A 80 -13.00 -18.85 -12.96
C PHE A 80 -12.97 -17.45 -12.33
N MET A 81 -13.72 -17.19 -11.25
CA MET A 81 -13.61 -15.95 -10.48
C MET A 81 -12.21 -15.75 -9.88
N VAL A 82 -11.56 -16.80 -9.39
CA VAL A 82 -10.15 -16.73 -8.93
C VAL A 82 -9.20 -16.38 -10.10
N ILE A 83 -9.40 -16.96 -11.28
CA ILE A 83 -8.63 -16.62 -12.49
C ILE A 83 -8.84 -15.14 -12.86
N LEU A 84 -10.08 -14.62 -12.79
CA LEU A 84 -10.34 -13.20 -13.01
C LEU A 84 -9.60 -12.31 -12.00
N LEU A 85 -9.53 -12.69 -10.71
CA LEU A 85 -8.74 -11.94 -9.72
C LEU A 85 -7.23 -11.98 -9.99
N ILE A 86 -6.71 -13.09 -10.53
CA ILE A 86 -5.30 -13.18 -10.97
C ILE A 86 -5.01 -12.17 -12.08
N PHE A 87 -5.94 -11.93 -13.01
CA PHE A 87 -5.73 -10.98 -14.12
C PHE A 87 -6.22 -9.54 -13.85
N THR A 88 -6.97 -9.29 -12.78
CA THR A 88 -7.51 -7.94 -12.48
C THR A 88 -6.96 -7.32 -11.18
N VAL A 89 -6.65 -8.14 -10.18
CA VAL A 89 -6.23 -7.67 -8.85
C VAL A 89 -4.74 -7.84 -8.62
N LEU A 90 -4.17 -9.02 -8.89
CA LEU A 90 -2.73 -9.23 -8.73
C LEU A 90 -1.85 -8.24 -9.53
N PRO A 91 -2.21 -7.79 -10.76
CA PRO A 91 -1.39 -6.83 -11.50
C PRO A 91 -1.23 -5.47 -10.80
N ILE A 92 -2.06 -5.15 -9.80
CA ILE A 92 -1.88 -3.96 -8.95
C ILE A 92 -0.57 -4.09 -8.15
N TYR A 93 -0.31 -5.27 -7.55
CA TYR A 93 0.91 -5.54 -6.80
C TYR A 93 2.14 -5.67 -7.70
N TRP A 94 2.04 -6.46 -8.78
CA TRP A 94 3.15 -6.58 -9.74
C TRP A 94 3.47 -5.24 -10.40
N GLY A 95 2.46 -4.43 -10.72
CA GLY A 95 2.61 -3.10 -11.29
C GLY A 95 3.26 -2.09 -10.35
N SER A 96 3.17 -2.26 -9.03
CA SER A 96 3.88 -1.40 -8.09
C SER A 96 5.39 -1.68 -8.08
N LEU A 97 5.79 -2.93 -8.34
CA LEU A 97 7.19 -3.39 -8.34
C LEU A 97 7.87 -3.38 -9.71
N TRP A 98 7.12 -3.51 -10.81
CA TRP A 98 7.65 -3.73 -12.17
C TRP A 98 8.66 -2.69 -12.64
N LYS A 99 8.46 -1.40 -12.31
CA LYS A 99 9.32 -0.30 -12.73
C LYS A 99 9.68 0.61 -11.55
N ILE A 100 10.55 0.12 -10.67
CA ILE A 100 11.11 0.90 -9.56
C ILE A 100 12.59 1.25 -9.85
N PRO A 101 12.99 2.52 -9.75
CA PRO A 101 12.15 3.72 -9.71
C PRO A 101 11.58 4.04 -11.11
N THR A 102 10.32 4.47 -11.16
CA THR A 102 9.74 5.15 -12.33
C THR A 102 10.14 6.64 -12.36
N ARG A 103 10.38 7.23 -11.18
CA ARG A 103 10.89 8.59 -10.97
C ARG A 103 11.97 8.54 -9.90
N ASN A 104 13.09 9.22 -10.12
CA ASN A 104 14.17 9.27 -9.14
C ASN A 104 13.73 9.97 -7.85
N LEU A 105 14.39 9.62 -6.74
CA LEU A 105 14.27 10.36 -5.48
C LEU A 105 15.04 11.69 -5.60
N ASN A 106 14.57 12.73 -4.94
CA ASN A 106 15.33 13.99 -4.89
C ASN A 106 16.38 13.94 -3.78
N GLY A 107 17.58 14.42 -4.08
CA GLY A 107 18.69 14.58 -3.14
C GLY A 107 19.29 15.99 -3.20
N TRP A 108 19.82 16.47 -2.09
CA TRP A 108 20.51 17.78 -2.03
C TRP A 108 22.02 17.63 -1.96
N VAL A 109 22.75 18.60 -2.50
CA VAL A 109 24.19 18.74 -2.34
C VAL A 109 24.45 20.13 -1.79
N VAL A 110 25.19 20.22 -0.68
CA VAL A 110 25.46 21.48 0.01
C VAL A 110 26.95 21.60 0.30
N ASP A 111 27.54 22.66 -0.25
CA ASP A 111 28.95 22.97 -0.06
C ASP A 111 29.14 23.94 1.11
N PHE A 112 29.59 23.42 2.27
CA PHE A 112 30.02 24.23 3.40
C PHE A 112 31.53 24.52 3.39
N ASP A 113 32.28 23.97 2.43
CA ASP A 113 33.72 24.18 2.28
C ASP A 113 34.03 25.43 1.46
N GLY A 114 33.30 25.63 0.35
CA GLY A 114 33.48 26.75 -0.59
C GLY A 114 34.78 26.73 -1.40
N GLY A 115 35.71 25.82 -1.08
CA GLY A 115 36.99 25.63 -1.74
C GLY A 115 36.92 24.72 -2.96
N PHE A 116 38.09 24.35 -3.47
CA PHE A 116 38.24 23.51 -4.65
C PHE A 116 37.53 22.14 -4.51
N ILE A 117 37.58 21.52 -3.33
CA ILE A 117 36.89 20.26 -3.07
C ILE A 117 35.37 20.46 -3.15
N GLY A 118 34.85 21.44 -2.40
CA GLY A 118 33.43 21.81 -2.38
C GLY A 118 32.84 22.04 -3.77
N GLN A 119 33.52 22.86 -4.57
CA GLN A 119 33.14 23.16 -5.94
C GLN A 119 33.19 21.92 -6.84
N SER A 120 34.27 21.13 -6.76
CA SER A 120 34.46 19.93 -7.61
C SER A 120 33.42 18.85 -7.30
N VAL A 121 33.15 18.57 -6.02
CA VAL A 121 32.16 17.58 -5.60
C VAL A 121 30.74 18.03 -5.97
N SER A 122 30.43 19.32 -5.77
CA SER A 122 29.12 19.89 -6.14
C SER A 122 28.89 19.88 -7.65
N GLN A 123 29.89 20.24 -8.44
CA GLN A 123 29.83 20.16 -9.90
C GLN A 123 29.70 18.71 -10.38
N ALA A 124 30.45 17.77 -9.79
CA ALA A 124 30.39 16.37 -10.14
C ALA A 124 29.02 15.75 -9.84
N LEU A 125 28.42 16.03 -8.68
CA LEU A 125 27.07 15.54 -8.35
C LEU A 125 25.98 16.25 -9.16
N GLY A 126 26.10 17.56 -9.39
CA GLY A 126 25.14 18.34 -10.20
C GLY A 126 25.13 17.95 -11.68
N SER A 127 26.27 17.54 -12.23
CA SER A 127 26.41 17.07 -13.62
C SER A 127 26.12 15.57 -13.80
N ASN A 128 26.40 14.72 -12.81
CA ASN A 128 26.08 13.29 -12.85
C ASN A 128 24.59 13.00 -12.57
N GLN A 129 23.69 13.59 -13.36
CA GLN A 129 22.30 13.13 -13.48
C GLN A 129 22.14 11.89 -14.39
N GLY A 130 23.23 11.14 -14.59
CA GLY A 130 23.31 9.99 -15.49
C GLY A 130 22.41 8.82 -15.07
N SER A 131 22.03 7.99 -16.06
CA SER A 131 20.98 6.96 -15.99
C SER A 131 21.12 5.87 -14.92
N GLN A 132 22.26 5.79 -14.24
CA GLN A 132 22.53 4.83 -13.16
C GLN A 132 22.12 5.35 -11.77
N SER A 133 22.15 6.67 -11.53
CA SER A 133 21.72 7.21 -10.24
C SER A 133 20.20 7.13 -10.11
N ARG A 134 19.73 6.56 -8.99
CA ARG A 134 18.29 6.57 -8.61
C ARG A 134 17.91 7.82 -7.79
N VAL A 135 18.86 8.74 -7.63
CA VAL A 135 18.71 10.03 -6.98
C VAL A 135 19.03 11.16 -7.96
N THR A 136 18.12 12.13 -8.08
CA THR A 136 18.35 13.38 -8.81
C THR A 136 18.90 14.41 -7.83
N TRP A 137 20.13 14.85 -8.06
CA TRP A 137 20.84 15.80 -7.21
C TRP A 137 20.52 17.25 -7.58
N THR A 138 20.25 18.07 -6.56
CA THR A 138 20.13 19.53 -6.69
C THR A 138 21.15 20.19 -5.77
N VAL A 139 21.99 21.06 -6.31
CA VAL A 139 22.94 21.85 -5.52
C VAL A 139 22.17 22.99 -4.86
N ILE A 140 22.27 23.09 -3.53
CA ILE A 140 21.61 24.11 -2.71
C ILE A 140 22.69 24.94 -2.00
N PRO A 141 22.60 26.29 -2.01
CA PRO A 141 23.56 27.14 -1.29
C PRO A 141 23.60 26.86 0.21
N ALA A 142 24.80 26.83 0.81
CA ALA A 142 24.96 26.69 2.26
C ALA A 142 24.34 27.84 3.06
N THR A 143 24.09 29.01 2.45
CA THR A 143 23.34 30.12 3.06
C THR A 143 21.92 29.74 3.48
N ASN A 144 21.34 28.69 2.91
CA ASN A 144 20.03 28.17 3.31
C ASN A 144 20.10 27.35 4.62
N PHE A 145 21.32 27.02 5.08
CA PHE A 145 21.59 26.24 6.29
C PHE A 145 22.57 26.99 7.21
N PRO A 146 22.20 28.15 7.80
CA PRO A 146 23.06 28.92 8.70
C PRO A 146 23.52 28.13 9.95
N GLY A 147 22.81 27.08 10.36
CA GLY A 147 23.23 26.12 11.38
C GLY A 147 24.17 25.01 10.89
N GLY A 148 24.72 25.14 9.67
CA GLY A 148 25.72 24.23 9.11
C GLY A 148 25.20 22.82 8.78
N PRO A 149 26.09 21.81 8.71
CA PRO A 149 25.74 20.42 8.41
C PRO A 149 24.70 19.79 9.37
N GLN A 150 24.59 20.29 10.59
CA GLN A 150 23.57 19.84 11.55
C GLN A 150 22.17 20.25 11.09
N GLN A 151 21.96 21.51 10.68
CA GLN A 151 20.66 21.95 10.18
C GLN A 151 20.25 21.21 8.90
N LEU A 152 21.21 20.86 8.03
CA LEU A 152 20.95 19.99 6.89
C LEU A 152 20.53 18.57 7.33
N SER A 153 21.18 18.01 8.34
CA SER A 153 20.81 16.72 8.93
C SER A 153 19.39 16.74 9.49
N ASP A 154 19.02 17.81 10.20
CA ASP A 154 17.66 18.00 10.71
C ASP A 154 16.63 18.15 9.58
N ALA A 155 16.94 18.85 8.49
CA ALA A 155 16.07 18.95 7.31
C ALA A 155 15.86 17.60 6.59
N VAL A 156 16.89 16.75 6.52
CA VAL A 156 16.79 15.36 6.01
C VAL A 156 15.93 14.50 6.96
N ARG A 157 16.12 14.64 8.28
CA ARG A 157 15.32 13.95 9.31
C ARG A 157 13.85 14.36 9.30
N ASP A 158 13.58 15.64 9.04
CA ASP A 158 12.25 16.21 8.81
C ASP A 158 11.74 16.00 7.37
N GLU A 159 12.29 15.03 6.65
CA GLU A 159 11.79 14.51 5.38
C GLU A 159 11.65 15.52 4.24
N GLN A 160 12.26 16.72 4.36
CA GLN A 160 12.24 17.74 3.31
C GLN A 160 12.92 17.24 2.03
N ILE A 161 13.88 16.33 2.18
CA ILE A 161 14.57 15.63 1.11
C ILE A 161 14.74 14.15 1.48
N TRP A 162 15.09 13.27 0.53
CA TRP A 162 15.31 11.84 0.82
C TRP A 162 16.73 11.52 1.27
N THR A 163 17.70 12.29 0.79
CA THR A 163 19.12 12.17 1.11
C THR A 163 19.80 13.51 0.83
N ALA A 164 20.93 13.77 1.48
CA ALA A 164 21.77 14.92 1.16
C ALA A 164 23.25 14.55 1.19
N VAL A 165 24.09 15.35 0.53
CA VAL A 165 25.54 15.27 0.60
C VAL A 165 26.04 16.62 1.10
N ALA A 166 26.66 16.64 2.28
CA ALA A 166 27.39 17.78 2.80
C ALA A 166 28.86 17.64 2.42
N ILE A 167 29.45 18.68 1.82
CA ILE A 167 30.91 18.85 1.85
C ILE A 167 31.22 19.65 3.11
N ASN A 168 32.03 19.08 4.01
CA ASN A 168 32.21 19.62 5.35
C ASN A 168 33.12 20.87 5.34
N PRO A 169 32.88 21.85 6.22
CA PRO A 169 33.61 23.12 6.21
C PRO A 169 35.12 22.92 6.44
N GLY A 170 35.94 23.69 5.71
CA GLY A 170 37.40 23.65 5.81
C GLY A 170 38.05 22.36 5.31
N SER A 171 37.37 21.56 4.49
CA SER A 171 37.94 20.35 3.91
C SER A 171 39.08 20.64 2.94
N THR A 172 38.94 21.66 2.08
CA THR A 172 40.02 22.09 1.17
C THR A 172 41.24 22.55 1.97
N SER A 173 41.05 23.39 3.01
CA SER A 173 42.16 23.88 3.82
C SER A 173 42.84 22.77 4.64
N ARG A 174 42.08 21.82 5.21
CA ARG A 174 42.65 20.62 5.88
C ARG A 174 43.50 19.80 4.92
N LEU A 175 43.00 19.52 3.71
CA LEU A 175 43.75 18.77 2.70
C LEU A 175 45.02 19.51 2.27
N THR A 176 44.92 20.79 1.91
CA THR A 176 46.07 21.59 1.47
C THR A 176 47.15 21.66 2.55
N ALA A 177 46.77 21.82 3.82
CA ALA A 177 47.72 21.79 4.93
C ALA A 177 48.41 20.42 5.06
N ALA A 178 47.65 19.31 4.99
CA ALA A 178 48.18 17.96 5.08
C ALA A 178 49.09 17.56 3.88
N LEU A 179 48.92 18.21 2.72
CA LEU A 179 49.79 18.04 1.54
C LEU A 179 51.11 18.82 1.63
N THR A 180 51.21 19.83 2.50
CA THR A 180 52.45 20.61 2.71
C THR A 180 53.19 20.22 3.98
N ALA A 181 52.47 19.83 5.04
CA ALA A 181 53.01 19.33 6.30
C ALA A 181 52.35 17.99 6.62
N PRO A 182 53.11 16.87 6.70
CA PRO A 182 52.53 15.55 6.93
C PRO A 182 51.71 15.49 8.22
N ASN A 183 50.51 14.91 8.13
CA ASN A 183 49.57 14.84 9.24
C ASN A 183 49.00 13.41 9.35
N THR A 184 49.48 12.65 10.33
CA THR A 184 49.02 11.28 10.61
C THR A 184 47.53 11.21 10.96
N SER A 185 46.96 12.28 11.51
CA SER A 185 45.55 12.38 11.89
C SER A 185 44.64 12.87 10.75
N TYR A 186 45.16 13.06 9.53
CA TYR A 186 44.31 13.41 8.39
C TYR A 186 43.47 12.21 7.95
N ASP A 187 42.14 12.37 7.94
CA ASP A 187 41.20 11.40 7.39
C ASP A 187 40.36 12.03 6.27
N GLY A 188 40.47 11.45 5.06
CA GLY A 188 39.67 11.88 3.91
C GLY A 188 38.17 11.58 4.05
N ALA A 189 37.76 10.68 4.96
CA ALA A 189 36.35 10.36 5.20
C ALA A 189 35.58 11.52 5.88
N GLU A 190 36.28 12.43 6.56
CA GLU A 190 35.70 13.66 7.13
C GLU A 190 35.38 14.73 6.08
N VAL A 191 35.75 14.55 4.81
CA VAL A 191 35.55 15.55 3.75
C VAL A 191 34.09 15.62 3.30
N ILE A 192 33.43 14.47 3.15
CA ILE A 192 32.06 14.36 2.65
C ILE A 192 31.20 13.56 3.63
N THR A 193 30.08 14.14 4.08
CA THR A 193 29.06 13.42 4.85
C THR A 193 27.80 13.25 4.02
N ALA A 194 27.53 12.02 3.59
CA ALA A 194 26.25 11.65 2.98
C ALA A 194 25.22 11.30 4.05
N LEU A 195 24.02 11.84 3.93
CA LEU A 195 22.94 11.81 4.93
C LEU A 195 21.73 11.05 4.39
N GLY A 196 21.08 10.26 5.24
CA GLY A 196 19.82 9.60 4.90
C GLY A 196 19.09 9.05 6.13
N VAL A 197 17.84 8.62 5.93
CA VAL A 197 16.95 8.11 6.98
C VAL A 197 16.42 6.74 6.57
N GLU A 198 17.06 5.67 7.01
CA GLU A 198 16.66 4.30 6.63
C GLU A 198 15.27 3.94 7.16
N ALA A 199 14.96 4.31 8.41
CA ALA A 199 13.66 3.99 9.04
C ALA A 199 12.44 4.62 8.33
N ARG A 200 12.65 5.66 7.49
CA ARG A 200 11.61 6.26 6.65
C ARG A 200 11.08 5.24 5.64
N ASN A 201 11.97 4.52 4.96
CA ASN A 201 11.67 3.36 4.12
C ASN A 201 12.96 2.57 3.84
N GLU A 202 13.11 1.42 4.47
CA GLU A 202 14.31 0.58 4.41
C GLU A 202 14.59 0.05 3.01
N ASN A 203 13.55 -0.24 2.21
CA ASN A 203 13.68 -0.75 0.85
C ASN A 203 14.27 0.31 -0.09
N ALA A 204 13.73 1.53 -0.07
CA ALA A 204 14.29 2.64 -0.83
C ALA A 204 15.70 3.03 -0.35
N TYR A 205 15.95 3.01 0.96
CA TYR A 205 17.28 3.31 1.48
C TYR A 205 18.32 2.29 1.00
N ARG A 206 18.05 0.99 1.16
CA ARG A 206 18.97 -0.11 0.85
C ARG A 206 19.13 -0.36 -0.66
N SER A 207 18.05 -0.23 -1.44
CA SER A 207 18.06 -0.57 -2.88
C SER A 207 18.23 0.63 -3.82
N LEU A 208 17.96 1.86 -3.37
CA LEU A 208 18.01 3.05 -4.23
C LEU A 208 19.02 4.09 -3.72
N ILE A 209 18.87 4.56 -2.48
CA ILE A 209 19.65 5.70 -1.94
C ILE A 209 21.10 5.28 -1.71
N ARG A 210 21.35 4.27 -0.88
CA ARG A 210 22.72 3.86 -0.50
C ARG A 210 23.55 3.41 -1.71
N PRO A 211 23.05 2.61 -2.67
CA PRO A 211 23.81 2.27 -3.87
C PRO A 211 24.10 3.48 -4.77
N SER A 212 23.17 4.43 -4.90
CA SER A 212 23.39 5.66 -5.70
C SER A 212 24.43 6.58 -5.07
N LEU A 213 24.42 6.71 -3.74
CA LEU A 213 25.44 7.41 -2.96
C LEU A 213 26.82 6.77 -3.17
N GLN A 214 26.96 5.48 -2.87
CA GLN A 214 28.24 4.76 -2.97
C GLN A 214 28.79 4.81 -4.40
N GLY A 215 27.99 4.42 -5.39
CA GLY A 215 28.42 4.39 -6.78
C GLY A 215 28.90 5.75 -7.30
N THR A 216 28.25 6.85 -6.89
CA THR A 216 28.64 8.20 -7.32
C THR A 216 29.84 8.73 -6.54
N LEU A 217 29.83 8.59 -5.20
CA LEU A 217 30.90 9.09 -4.34
C LEU A 217 32.20 8.30 -4.48
N ASP A 218 32.15 6.99 -4.77
CA ASP A 218 33.34 6.18 -5.11
C ASP A 218 34.00 6.66 -6.42
N VAL A 219 33.21 7.10 -7.40
CA VAL A 219 33.76 7.67 -8.65
C VAL A 219 34.39 9.03 -8.38
N ILE A 220 33.73 9.89 -7.60
CA ILE A 220 34.27 11.21 -7.20
C ILE A 220 35.57 11.05 -6.41
N SER A 221 35.58 10.22 -5.36
CA SER A 221 36.76 9.96 -4.52
C SER A 221 37.95 9.46 -5.34
N ARG A 222 37.74 8.49 -6.26
CA ARG A 222 38.79 7.99 -7.16
C ARG A 222 39.27 9.03 -8.18
N THR A 223 38.42 9.96 -8.59
CA THR A 223 38.78 11.03 -9.52
C THR A 223 39.60 12.11 -8.82
N MET A 224 39.15 12.54 -7.64
CA MET A 224 39.86 13.49 -6.78
C MET A 224 41.23 12.92 -6.36
N ALA A 225 41.30 11.66 -5.94
CA ALA A 225 42.57 11.02 -5.58
C ALA A 225 43.59 11.03 -6.73
N LYS A 226 43.17 10.73 -7.97
CA LYS A 226 44.05 10.83 -9.14
C LYS A 226 44.54 12.26 -9.38
N GLN A 227 43.64 13.24 -9.35
CA GLN A 227 43.99 14.64 -9.58
C GLN A 227 44.94 15.19 -8.50
N ILE A 228 44.69 14.83 -7.23
CA ILE A 228 45.52 15.25 -6.09
C ILE A 228 46.89 14.57 -6.14
N ALA A 229 46.97 13.28 -6.48
CA ALA A 229 48.24 12.58 -6.69
C ALA A 229 49.06 13.17 -7.86
N GLN A 230 48.40 13.54 -8.97
CA GLN A 230 49.03 14.22 -10.11
C GLN A 230 49.59 15.60 -9.73
N ASN A 231 48.86 16.38 -8.94
CA ASN A 231 49.32 17.67 -8.45
C ASN A 231 50.49 17.50 -7.44
N ALA A 232 50.38 16.52 -6.54
CA ALA A 232 51.40 16.22 -5.54
C ALA A 232 52.69 15.65 -6.12
N ALA A 233 52.67 15.07 -7.33
CA ALA A 233 53.86 14.59 -8.04
C ALA A 233 54.95 15.67 -8.24
N ASN A 234 54.55 16.95 -8.26
CA ASN A 234 55.47 18.09 -8.38
C ASN A 234 55.82 18.73 -7.02
N SER A 235 55.36 18.18 -5.90
CA SER A 235 55.59 18.71 -4.56
C SER A 235 56.88 18.18 -3.94
N THR A 236 57.72 19.07 -3.41
CA THR A 236 58.90 18.70 -2.61
C THR A 236 58.52 18.00 -1.29
N ALA A 237 57.29 18.17 -0.81
CA ALA A 237 56.78 17.49 0.38
C ALA A 237 56.26 16.05 0.10
N LEU A 238 56.17 15.60 -1.16
CA LEU A 238 55.56 14.31 -1.48
C LEU A 238 56.24 13.14 -0.75
N ALA A 239 57.58 13.14 -0.67
CA ALA A 239 58.32 12.06 -0.03
C ALA A 239 58.02 11.95 1.48
N SER A 240 57.89 13.09 2.19
CA SER A 240 57.58 13.11 3.62
C SER A 240 56.11 12.80 3.88
N VAL A 241 55.19 13.28 3.02
CA VAL A 241 53.76 12.94 3.10
C VAL A 241 53.54 11.45 2.84
N MET A 242 54.19 10.86 1.84
CA MET A 242 54.08 9.41 1.57
C MET A 242 54.68 8.54 2.68
N ALA A 243 55.70 9.03 3.39
CA ALA A 243 56.31 8.30 4.50
C ALA A 243 55.51 8.38 5.80
N ALA A 244 54.93 9.54 6.13
CA ALA A 244 54.28 9.80 7.42
C ALA A 244 52.75 9.85 7.38
N SER A 245 52.14 10.19 6.25
CA SER A 245 50.68 10.27 6.08
C SER A 245 50.23 9.87 4.65
N PRO A 246 50.49 8.63 4.21
CA PRO A 246 50.19 8.18 2.84
C PRO A 246 48.69 8.24 2.48
N GLN A 247 47.80 8.21 3.47
CA GLN A 247 46.36 8.33 3.25
C GLN A 247 45.98 9.69 2.63
N THR A 248 46.76 10.75 2.88
CA THR A 248 46.61 12.08 2.27
C THR A 248 46.87 12.08 0.75
N ILE A 249 47.43 11.01 0.18
CA ILE A 249 47.62 10.83 -1.27
C ILE A 249 46.74 9.71 -1.82
N VAL A 250 46.60 8.59 -1.08
CA VAL A 250 45.85 7.41 -1.52
C VAL A 250 44.33 7.59 -1.40
N SER A 251 43.86 8.30 -0.37
CA SER A 251 42.44 8.56 -0.10
C SER A 251 42.20 9.98 0.43
N PRO A 252 42.65 11.04 -0.30
CA PRO A 252 42.58 12.42 0.16
C PRO A 252 41.14 12.95 0.31
N VAL A 253 40.24 12.49 -0.54
CA VAL A 253 38.82 12.87 -0.52
C VAL A 253 38.03 11.59 -0.52
N TYR A 254 37.33 11.35 0.57
CA TYR A 254 36.45 10.20 0.75
C TYR A 254 35.17 10.65 1.44
N TYR A 255 34.34 9.70 1.86
CA TYR A 255 33.02 10.00 2.40
C TYR A 255 32.60 9.06 3.54
N THR A 256 31.77 9.57 4.42
CA THR A 256 30.97 8.78 5.37
C THR A 256 29.51 8.76 4.96
N ILE A 257 28.79 7.66 5.23
CA ILE A 257 27.32 7.61 5.10
C ILE A 257 26.72 7.57 6.51
N HIS A 258 26.16 8.70 6.94
CA HIS A 258 25.51 8.86 8.22
C HIS A 258 23.99 8.61 8.09
N ASN A 259 23.56 7.48 8.65
CA ASN A 259 22.15 7.08 8.71
C ASN A 259 21.50 7.66 9.96
N LEU A 260 20.78 8.77 9.79
CA LEU A 260 20.24 9.60 10.87
C LEU A 260 19.17 8.90 11.73
N VAL A 261 18.45 7.93 11.15
CA VAL A 261 17.55 7.04 11.87
C VAL A 261 17.63 5.65 11.23
N PRO A 262 18.44 4.72 11.79
CA PRO A 262 18.60 3.38 11.24
C PRO A 262 17.36 2.52 11.44
N PHE A 263 17.17 1.54 10.55
CA PHE A 263 16.22 0.43 10.77
C PHE A 263 16.98 -0.71 11.47
N ASP A 264 17.25 -0.48 12.75
CA ASP A 264 18.03 -1.36 13.64
C ASP A 264 17.19 -2.45 14.34
N GLN A 265 15.87 -2.27 14.39
CA GLN A 265 14.93 -3.25 14.96
C GLN A 265 14.36 -4.17 13.87
N ALA A 266 15.03 -5.29 13.57
CA ALA A 266 14.60 -6.23 12.53
C ALA A 266 13.15 -6.73 12.71
N VAL A 267 12.72 -6.94 13.97
CA VAL A 267 11.36 -7.37 14.34
C VAL A 267 10.28 -6.35 13.94
N ALA A 268 10.62 -5.06 13.79
CA ALA A 268 9.67 -4.04 13.37
C ALA A 268 9.03 -4.33 12.01
N THR A 269 9.71 -5.06 11.11
CA THR A 269 9.15 -5.52 9.82
C THR A 269 7.87 -6.34 10.00
N ALA A 270 7.78 -7.11 11.09
CA ALA A 270 6.59 -7.90 11.44
C ALA A 270 5.40 -7.04 11.89
N SER A 271 5.62 -5.77 12.24
CA SER A 271 4.56 -4.80 12.56
C SER A 271 4.30 -3.80 11.44
N THR A 272 5.35 -3.13 10.94
CA THR A 272 5.25 -2.02 9.98
C THR A 272 4.97 -2.46 8.54
N PHE A 273 5.04 -3.76 8.26
CA PHE A 273 4.75 -4.33 6.93
C PHE A 273 3.83 -5.56 7.00
N VAL A 274 4.36 -6.73 7.39
CA VAL A 274 3.59 -8.00 7.35
C VAL A 274 2.41 -7.98 8.34
N GLY A 275 2.59 -7.33 9.49
CA GLY A 275 1.59 -7.23 10.56
C GLY A 275 0.25 -6.63 10.13
N MET A 276 0.27 -5.69 9.18
CA MET A 276 -0.95 -5.08 8.65
C MET A 276 -1.81 -6.10 7.88
N LEU A 277 -1.19 -7.11 7.25
CA LEU A 277 -1.90 -8.24 6.64
C LEU A 277 -2.61 -9.07 7.71
N TYR A 278 -1.90 -9.41 8.80
CA TYR A 278 -2.48 -10.15 9.91
C TYR A 278 -3.62 -9.40 10.58
N GLN A 279 -3.58 -8.07 10.67
CA GLN A 279 -4.69 -7.26 11.18
C GLN A 279 -5.95 -7.35 10.30
N VAL A 280 -5.81 -7.33 8.97
CA VAL A 280 -6.96 -7.54 8.07
C VAL A 280 -7.52 -8.96 8.20
N ILE A 281 -6.64 -9.97 8.28
CA ILE A 281 -7.05 -11.38 8.42
C ILE A 281 -7.75 -11.65 9.76
N MET A 282 -7.22 -11.13 10.87
CA MET A 282 -7.89 -11.19 12.18
C MET A 282 -9.22 -10.42 12.16
N GLY A 283 -9.25 -9.26 11.49
CA GLY A 283 -10.48 -8.51 11.25
C GLY A 283 -11.53 -9.33 10.51
N PHE A 284 -11.13 -10.02 9.44
CA PHE A 284 -11.99 -10.94 8.70
C PHE A 284 -12.54 -12.08 9.56
N PHE A 285 -11.71 -12.71 10.39
CA PHE A 285 -12.20 -13.75 11.32
C PHE A 285 -13.25 -13.21 12.29
N VAL A 286 -13.07 -12.01 12.85
CA VAL A 286 -14.09 -11.36 13.70
C VAL A 286 -15.38 -11.11 12.94
N VAL A 287 -15.31 -10.57 11.71
CA VAL A 287 -16.50 -10.33 10.87
C VAL A 287 -17.26 -11.63 10.60
N MET A 288 -16.54 -12.72 10.32
CA MET A 288 -17.12 -14.05 10.10
C MET A 288 -17.75 -14.64 11.36
N ILE A 289 -17.07 -14.55 12.51
CA ILE A 289 -17.59 -15.00 13.82
C ILE A 289 -18.84 -14.17 14.20
N ALA A 290 -18.78 -12.85 14.02
CA ALA A 290 -19.90 -11.95 14.33
C ALA A 290 -21.10 -12.20 13.41
N GLN A 291 -20.88 -12.49 12.12
CA GLN A 291 -21.95 -12.89 11.21
C GLN A 291 -22.58 -14.22 11.64
N GLY A 292 -21.77 -15.27 11.87
CA GLY A 292 -22.26 -16.57 12.33
C GLY A 292 -23.02 -16.49 13.66
N ALA A 293 -22.56 -15.66 14.61
CA ALA A 293 -23.25 -15.42 15.87
C ALA A 293 -24.60 -14.71 15.68
N ARG A 294 -24.72 -13.74 14.76
CA ARG A 294 -25.99 -13.05 14.43
C ARG A 294 -26.98 -13.96 13.72
N ASP A 295 -26.49 -14.88 12.89
CA ASP A 295 -27.33 -15.85 12.20
C ASP A 295 -27.81 -16.95 13.16
N ALA A 296 -26.92 -17.51 13.98
CA ALA A 296 -27.25 -18.55 14.98
C ALA A 296 -28.17 -18.07 16.11
N SER A 297 -28.05 -16.80 16.53
CA SER A 297 -28.96 -16.19 17.51
C SER A 297 -30.28 -15.69 16.89
N GLY A 298 -30.44 -15.75 15.57
CA GLY A 298 -31.56 -15.16 14.85
C GLY A 298 -31.60 -13.62 14.83
N TYR A 299 -30.70 -12.94 15.55
CA TYR A 299 -30.63 -11.48 15.65
C TYR A 299 -30.48 -10.76 14.31
N GLN A 300 -29.89 -11.41 13.30
CA GLN A 300 -29.85 -10.90 11.93
C GLN A 300 -31.25 -10.60 11.37
N LYS A 301 -32.26 -11.41 11.74
CA LYS A 301 -33.66 -11.29 11.32
C LYS A 301 -34.54 -10.57 12.34
N THR A 302 -34.38 -10.87 13.64
CA THR A 302 -35.32 -10.40 14.68
C THR A 302 -35.08 -8.98 15.18
N LEU A 303 -33.84 -8.47 15.14
CA LEU A 303 -33.55 -7.12 15.64
C LEU A 303 -34.05 -6.03 14.69
N SER A 304 -34.42 -4.86 15.25
CA SER A 304 -34.65 -3.64 14.47
C SER A 304 -33.37 -3.24 13.70
N THR A 305 -33.51 -2.53 12.57
CA THR A 305 -32.35 -2.15 11.75
C THR A 305 -31.37 -1.27 12.51
N LYS A 306 -31.87 -0.38 13.40
CA LYS A 306 -31.03 0.44 14.28
C LYS A 306 -30.28 -0.42 15.30
N SER A 307 -30.99 -1.32 15.98
CA SER A 307 -30.42 -2.24 16.97
C SER A 307 -29.35 -3.16 16.37
N LEU A 308 -29.59 -3.68 15.16
CA LEU A 308 -28.63 -4.50 14.43
C LEU A 308 -27.37 -3.71 14.04
N VAL A 309 -27.52 -2.49 13.51
CA VAL A 309 -26.37 -1.62 13.19
C VAL A 309 -25.52 -1.32 14.44
N ILE A 310 -26.17 -0.98 15.56
CA ILE A 310 -25.48 -0.73 16.84
C ILE A 310 -24.75 -1.98 17.32
N LEU A 311 -25.43 -3.13 17.35
CA LEU A 311 -24.82 -4.42 17.73
C LEU A 311 -23.53 -4.67 16.93
N ARG A 312 -23.59 -4.53 15.60
CA ARG A 312 -22.46 -4.78 14.70
C ARG A 312 -21.29 -3.82 14.92
N LEU A 313 -21.55 -2.52 15.00
CA LEU A 313 -20.51 -1.52 15.22
C LEU A 313 -19.88 -1.68 16.61
N SER A 314 -20.69 -1.88 17.66
CA SER A 314 -20.20 -2.06 19.04
C SER A 314 -19.43 -3.36 19.22
N SER A 315 -19.94 -4.51 18.73
CA SER A 315 -19.26 -5.80 18.88
C SER A 315 -17.92 -5.82 18.16
N SER A 316 -17.89 -5.35 16.90
CA SER A 316 -16.67 -5.41 16.09
C SER A 316 -15.65 -4.39 16.60
N SER A 317 -16.05 -3.17 17.00
CA SER A 317 -15.12 -2.19 17.58
C SER A 317 -14.51 -2.67 18.90
N PHE A 318 -15.31 -3.27 19.80
CA PHE A 318 -14.79 -3.83 21.05
C PHE A 318 -13.85 -5.02 20.81
N ALA A 319 -14.19 -5.92 19.88
CA ALA A 319 -13.32 -7.03 19.50
C ALA A 319 -11.98 -6.54 18.94
N TYR A 320 -11.98 -5.52 18.07
CA TYR A 320 -10.74 -4.93 17.54
C TYR A 320 -9.92 -4.21 18.60
N LEU A 321 -10.55 -3.59 19.61
CA LEU A 321 -9.84 -3.00 20.76
C LEU A 321 -9.05 -4.06 21.53
N MET A 322 -9.66 -5.22 21.80
CA MET A 322 -9.02 -6.34 22.49
C MET A 322 -7.94 -7.01 21.62
N ILE A 323 -8.24 -7.32 20.34
CA ILE A 323 -7.28 -8.00 19.46
C ILE A 323 -6.07 -7.11 19.16
N SER A 324 -6.26 -5.81 18.93
CA SER A 324 -5.15 -4.86 18.76
C SER A 324 -4.28 -4.74 20.02
N LEU A 325 -4.85 -4.93 21.22
CA LEU A 325 -4.09 -4.97 22.48
C LEU A 325 -3.17 -6.20 22.52
N PHE A 326 -3.73 -7.41 22.34
CA PHE A 326 -2.94 -8.64 22.33
C PHE A 326 -1.90 -8.68 21.20
N TYR A 327 -2.25 -8.17 20.02
CA TYR A 327 -1.31 -7.97 18.91
C TYR A 327 -0.17 -7.01 19.29
N SER A 328 -0.47 -5.94 20.01
CA SER A 328 0.56 -4.98 20.47
C SER A 328 1.44 -5.56 21.58
N LEU A 329 0.86 -6.30 22.52
CA LEU A 329 1.57 -7.03 23.56
C LEU A 329 2.49 -8.12 23.00
N MET A 330 2.06 -8.82 21.92
CA MET A 330 2.90 -9.79 21.21
C MET A 330 4.18 -9.12 20.65
N ASN A 331 4.05 -7.95 20.02
CA ASN A 331 5.21 -7.21 19.52
C ASN A 331 6.18 -6.81 20.66
N LEU A 332 5.64 -6.39 21.81
CA LEU A 332 6.43 -6.07 23.00
C LEU A 332 7.10 -7.31 23.61
N ALA A 333 6.44 -8.48 23.58
CA ALA A 333 7.01 -9.75 24.03
C ALA A 333 8.24 -10.16 23.20
N PHE A 334 8.19 -9.94 21.87
CA PHE A 334 9.32 -10.07 20.94
C PHE A 334 10.28 -8.86 20.96
N LYS A 335 10.27 -8.06 22.04
CA LYS A 335 11.24 -6.99 22.33
C LYS A 335 11.27 -5.86 21.29
N LEU A 336 10.13 -5.57 20.62
CA LEU A 336 9.99 -4.33 19.86
C LEU A 336 10.00 -3.13 20.82
N ASP A 337 11.03 -2.30 20.72
CA ASP A 337 11.12 -1.01 21.41
C ASP A 337 10.22 0.00 20.71
N VAL A 338 9.22 0.46 21.45
CA VAL A 338 8.22 1.47 21.04
C VAL A 338 8.41 2.81 21.78
N THR A 339 9.50 2.96 22.55
CA THR A 339 9.69 4.10 23.46
C THR A 339 10.39 5.30 22.82
N ARG A 340 11.06 5.11 21.68
CA ARG A 340 11.99 6.10 21.09
C ARG A 340 11.40 7.48 20.82
N LYS A 341 10.11 7.57 20.45
CA LYS A 341 9.46 8.86 20.15
C LYS A 341 8.66 9.45 21.30
N PHE A 342 8.02 8.61 22.10
CA PHE A 342 7.00 9.01 23.09
C PHE A 342 7.31 8.50 24.51
N GLY A 343 8.52 8.02 24.76
CA GLY A 343 8.95 7.44 26.03
C GLY A 343 8.02 6.33 26.50
N ASN A 344 7.70 6.36 27.79
CA ASN A 344 6.80 5.40 28.44
C ASN A 344 5.38 5.40 27.84
N GLY A 345 4.94 6.49 27.21
CA GLY A 345 3.65 6.57 26.50
C GLY A 345 3.64 5.85 25.15
N GLY A 346 4.80 5.45 24.63
CA GLY A 346 4.95 4.85 23.30
C GLY A 346 4.13 3.59 23.07
N PHE A 347 3.99 2.72 24.08
CA PHE A 347 3.12 1.54 23.98
C PHE A 347 1.64 1.91 23.80
N MET A 348 1.15 2.92 24.51
CA MET A 348 -0.25 3.36 24.39
C MET A 348 -0.52 3.96 23.01
N VAL A 349 0.41 4.77 22.48
CA VAL A 349 0.32 5.30 21.11
C VAL A 349 0.39 4.16 20.09
N PHE A 350 1.31 3.22 20.24
CA PHE A 350 1.44 2.04 19.37
C PHE A 350 0.15 1.21 19.33
N TRP A 351 -0.43 0.91 20.49
CA TRP A 351 -1.70 0.17 20.57
C TRP A 351 -2.86 0.95 19.93
N MET A 352 -3.04 2.24 20.25
CA MET A 352 -4.12 3.03 19.66
C MET A 352 -3.98 3.22 18.14
N VAL A 353 -2.76 3.37 17.62
CA VAL A 353 -2.49 3.40 16.17
C VAL A 353 -2.87 2.06 15.53
N ASN A 354 -2.51 0.92 16.14
CA ASN A 354 -2.91 -0.41 15.66
C ASN A 354 -4.44 -0.63 15.76
N TYR A 355 -5.10 -0.12 16.81
CA TYR A 355 -6.55 -0.19 16.97
C TYR A 355 -7.30 0.59 15.89
N VAL A 356 -6.93 1.86 15.66
CA VAL A 356 -7.53 2.69 14.60
C VAL A 356 -7.19 2.15 13.21
N GLY A 357 -5.98 1.61 13.02
CA GLY A 357 -5.61 0.87 11.82
C GLY A 357 -6.50 -0.33 11.55
N MET A 358 -6.74 -1.16 12.56
CA MET A 358 -7.63 -2.34 12.47
C MET A 358 -9.08 -1.94 12.22
N LEU A 359 -9.61 -0.91 12.90
CA LEU A 359 -10.94 -0.35 12.62
C LEU A 359 -11.07 0.08 11.15
N ALA A 360 -10.11 0.86 10.64
CA ALA A 360 -10.13 1.42 9.29
C ALA A 360 -10.20 0.36 8.17
N VAL A 361 -9.57 -0.81 8.38
CA VAL A 361 -9.55 -1.88 7.38
C VAL A 361 -10.61 -2.96 7.61
N ALA A 362 -10.93 -3.31 8.85
CA ALA A 362 -11.83 -4.40 9.18
C ALA A 362 -13.30 -3.98 9.23
N LEU A 363 -13.62 -2.71 9.55
CA LEU A 363 -14.99 -2.21 9.42
C LEU A 363 -15.42 -2.09 7.95
N ALA A 364 -14.49 -1.95 7.00
CA ALA A 364 -14.80 -2.05 5.57
C ALA A 364 -15.32 -3.45 5.20
N LEU A 365 -14.72 -4.51 5.78
CA LEU A 365 -15.19 -5.89 5.63
C LEU A 365 -16.56 -6.10 6.29
N GLU A 366 -16.75 -5.60 7.52
CA GLU A 366 -18.05 -5.65 8.21
C GLU A 366 -19.13 -4.89 7.41
N SER A 367 -18.80 -3.74 6.82
CA SER A 367 -19.77 -2.99 6.00
C SER A 367 -20.22 -3.78 4.77
N LEU A 368 -19.30 -4.48 4.10
CA LEU A 368 -19.54 -5.13 2.82
C LEU A 368 -20.01 -6.57 2.90
N ILE A 369 -19.84 -7.29 4.03
CA ILE A 369 -20.35 -8.67 4.16
C ILE A 369 -21.87 -8.76 3.98
N THR A 370 -22.63 -7.70 4.31
CA THR A 370 -24.09 -7.65 4.10
C THR A 370 -24.48 -7.56 2.62
N LEU A 371 -23.60 -7.02 1.77
CA LEU A 371 -23.83 -6.91 0.33
C LEU A 371 -23.26 -8.12 -0.43
N LEU A 372 -22.05 -8.55 -0.06
CA LEU A 372 -21.30 -9.61 -0.75
C LEU A 372 -21.60 -11.01 -0.23
N THR A 373 -22.26 -11.11 0.94
CA THR A 373 -22.46 -12.35 1.72
C THR A 373 -21.15 -13.05 2.12
N VAL A 374 -21.29 -14.13 2.89
CA VAL A 374 -20.18 -15.05 3.21
C VAL A 374 -19.50 -15.61 1.95
N ARG A 375 -20.23 -15.74 0.82
CA ARG A 375 -19.68 -16.28 -0.43
C ARG A 375 -18.71 -15.32 -1.14
N GLY A 376 -18.99 -14.01 -1.13
CA GLY A 376 -18.23 -13.01 -1.88
C GLY A 376 -17.19 -12.24 -1.06
N ILE A 377 -17.34 -12.16 0.27
CA ILE A 377 -16.49 -11.31 1.12
C ILE A 377 -14.99 -11.65 1.07
N GLY A 378 -14.63 -12.92 0.86
CA GLY A 378 -13.22 -13.34 0.73
C GLY A 378 -12.52 -12.75 -0.51
N PHE A 379 -13.23 -12.59 -1.63
CA PHE A 379 -12.71 -11.95 -2.83
C PHE A 379 -12.48 -10.45 -2.63
N PHE A 380 -13.40 -9.76 -1.93
CA PHE A 380 -13.19 -8.37 -1.56
C PHE A 380 -12.04 -8.19 -0.57
N MET A 381 -11.91 -9.07 0.43
CA MET A 381 -10.76 -9.05 1.35
C MET A 381 -9.44 -9.17 0.58
N PHE A 382 -9.35 -10.07 -0.39
CA PHE A 382 -8.17 -10.22 -1.24
C PHE A 382 -7.85 -8.96 -2.04
N PHE A 383 -8.85 -8.37 -2.72
CA PHE A 383 -8.70 -7.07 -3.39
C PHE A 383 -8.22 -5.97 -2.43
N TRP A 384 -8.87 -5.86 -1.27
CA TRP A 384 -8.57 -4.84 -0.27
C TRP A 384 -7.15 -4.94 0.28
N ILE A 385 -6.68 -6.17 0.55
CA ILE A 385 -5.30 -6.48 0.93
C ILE A 385 -4.33 -6.05 -0.16
N ILE A 386 -4.54 -6.50 -1.41
CA ILE A 386 -3.61 -6.25 -2.51
C ILE A 386 -3.48 -4.75 -2.82
N THR A 387 -4.60 -4.02 -2.87
CA THR A 387 -4.60 -2.57 -3.11
C THR A 387 -3.85 -1.80 -2.01
N ASN A 388 -4.00 -2.18 -0.74
CA ASN A 388 -3.31 -1.57 0.39
C ASN A 388 -1.81 -1.94 0.47
N LEU A 389 -1.48 -3.20 0.19
CA LEU A 389 -0.10 -3.71 0.23
C LEU A 389 0.78 -3.05 -0.84
N SER A 390 0.23 -2.88 -2.04
CA SER A 390 0.95 -2.37 -3.23
C SER A 390 1.60 -1.00 -3.03
N VAL A 391 1.02 -0.17 -2.15
CA VAL A 391 1.46 1.21 -1.85
C VAL A 391 2.34 1.33 -0.60
N SER A 392 2.70 0.20 0.03
CA SER A 392 3.37 0.20 1.35
C SER A 392 4.84 -0.22 1.34
N ILE A 393 5.34 -0.83 0.24
CA ILE A 393 6.72 -1.35 0.16
C ILE A 393 7.73 -0.24 -0.09
N PHE A 394 7.47 0.60 -1.09
CA PHE A 394 8.34 1.67 -1.55
C PHE A 394 7.66 3.05 -1.41
N PRO A 395 8.42 4.15 -1.50
CA PRO A 395 7.86 5.50 -1.54
C PRO A 395 6.97 5.74 -2.78
N LEU A 396 5.89 6.51 -2.64
CA LEU A 396 4.96 6.83 -3.73
C LEU A 396 5.61 7.76 -4.78
N GLU A 397 6.71 8.41 -4.39
CA GLU A 397 7.59 9.23 -5.20
C GLU A 397 8.32 8.41 -6.28
N VAL A 398 8.67 7.14 -6.01
CA VAL A 398 9.36 6.28 -6.98
C VAL A 398 8.41 5.39 -7.79
N MET A 399 7.19 5.16 -7.32
CA MET A 399 6.18 4.35 -8.01
C MET A 399 5.59 5.06 -9.25
N PRO A 400 4.95 4.33 -10.18
CA PRO A 400 4.06 4.92 -11.19
C PRO A 400 2.99 5.84 -10.58
N SER A 401 2.54 6.86 -11.32
CA SER A 401 1.62 7.89 -10.81
C SER A 401 0.27 7.37 -10.31
N ILE A 402 -0.20 6.23 -10.85
CA ILE A 402 -1.45 5.57 -10.41
C ILE A 402 -1.42 5.22 -8.92
N PHE A 403 -0.27 4.85 -8.36
CA PHE A 403 -0.13 4.47 -6.94
C PHE A 403 -0.21 5.66 -5.96
N ARG A 404 -0.41 6.90 -6.44
CA ARG A 404 -0.64 8.06 -5.58
C ARG A 404 -1.92 7.97 -4.75
N TYR A 405 -2.85 7.05 -5.05
CA TYR A 405 -3.93 6.72 -4.12
C TYR A 405 -3.41 6.26 -2.74
N GLY A 406 -2.16 5.80 -2.66
CA GLY A 406 -1.47 5.40 -1.44
C GLY A 406 -1.48 6.45 -0.33
N TYR A 407 -1.49 7.75 -0.66
CA TYR A 407 -1.62 8.81 0.35
C TYR A 407 -2.91 8.70 1.17
N ALA A 408 -3.99 8.20 0.57
CA ALA A 408 -5.25 7.91 1.25
C ALA A 408 -5.33 6.48 1.79
N ALA A 409 -4.46 5.55 1.37
CA ALA A 409 -4.60 4.14 1.73
C ALA A 409 -4.32 3.88 3.23
N PRO A 410 -5.11 3.03 3.91
CA PRO A 410 -4.88 2.64 5.29
C PRO A 410 -3.46 2.13 5.60
N PHE A 411 -2.94 1.13 4.86
CA PHE A 411 -1.64 0.53 5.21
C PHE A 411 -0.47 1.52 5.10
N TYR A 412 -0.46 2.41 4.10
CA TYR A 412 0.59 3.42 3.93
C TYR A 412 0.63 4.36 5.15
N ASN A 413 -0.54 4.80 5.61
CA ASN A 413 -0.65 5.68 6.78
C ASN A 413 -0.35 4.95 8.10
N LEU A 414 -0.84 3.72 8.25
CA LEU A 414 -0.53 2.88 9.40
C LEU A 414 0.98 2.62 9.52
N SER A 415 1.65 2.23 8.43
CA SER A 415 3.11 2.03 8.41
C SER A 415 3.86 3.31 8.80
N ARG A 416 3.49 4.49 8.27
CA ARG A 416 4.10 5.79 8.65
C ARG A 416 3.94 6.11 10.13
N ALA A 417 2.74 5.89 10.70
CA ALA A 417 2.49 6.11 12.11
C ALA A 417 3.29 5.14 13.00
N LEU A 418 3.32 3.85 12.66
CA LEU A 418 4.08 2.83 13.40
C LEU A 418 5.60 3.10 13.34
N ARG A 419 6.13 3.49 12.17
CA ARG A 419 7.55 3.88 12.00
C ARG A 419 7.91 5.10 12.86
N THR A 420 7.01 6.07 12.97
CA THR A 420 7.17 7.23 13.87
C THR A 420 7.34 6.77 15.32
N VAL A 421 6.49 5.85 15.80
CA VAL A 421 6.51 5.37 17.19
C VAL A 421 7.76 4.53 17.47
N VAL A 422 8.05 3.55 16.61
CA VAL A 422 9.13 2.56 16.80
C VAL A 422 10.52 3.17 16.61
N PHE A 423 10.72 3.97 15.56
CA PHE A 423 12.07 4.45 15.20
C PHE A 423 12.32 5.92 15.53
N GLY A 424 11.28 6.70 15.83
CA GLY A 424 11.45 8.12 16.12
C GLY A 424 11.67 9.02 14.90
N THR A 425 11.17 8.63 13.74
CA THR A 425 11.16 9.44 12.50
C THR A 425 10.34 10.73 12.65
N LYS A 426 10.18 11.49 11.56
CA LYS A 426 9.28 12.66 11.50
C LYS A 426 7.89 12.30 12.04
N ASN A 427 7.29 13.20 12.82
CA ASN A 427 6.01 12.92 13.46
C ASN A 427 4.84 13.03 12.46
N HIS A 428 4.40 11.87 11.95
CA HIS A 428 3.23 11.77 11.08
C HIS A 428 2.00 11.16 11.75
N VAL A 429 2.07 10.80 13.04
CA VAL A 429 1.00 10.07 13.74
C VAL A 429 -0.33 10.80 13.63
N GLY A 430 -0.37 12.12 13.87
CA GLY A 430 -1.60 12.91 13.77
C GLY A 430 -2.22 12.91 12.37
N GLN A 431 -1.42 13.13 11.33
CA GLN A 431 -1.89 13.10 9.93
C GLN A 431 -2.41 11.71 9.54
N SER A 432 -1.62 10.67 9.82
CA SER A 432 -1.94 9.31 9.42
C SER A 432 -3.11 8.72 10.20
N VAL A 433 -3.23 9.00 11.51
CA VAL A 433 -4.41 8.63 12.30
C VAL A 433 -5.65 9.38 11.82
N GLY A 434 -5.54 10.66 11.44
CA GLY A 434 -6.65 11.40 10.83
C GLY A 434 -7.18 10.75 9.54
N ILE A 435 -6.29 10.30 8.65
CA ILE A 435 -6.66 9.60 7.41
C ILE A 435 -7.26 8.22 7.73
N LEU A 436 -6.71 7.47 8.68
CA LEU A 436 -7.31 6.20 9.13
C LEU A 436 -8.71 6.41 9.72
N PHE A 437 -8.89 7.46 10.53
CA PHE A 437 -10.18 7.80 11.12
C PHE A 437 -11.22 8.19 10.06
N ALA A 438 -10.81 8.81 8.94
CA ALA A 438 -11.71 9.05 7.81
C ALA A 438 -12.26 7.73 7.22
N TRP A 439 -11.46 6.67 7.12
CA TRP A 439 -11.94 5.33 6.72
C TRP A 439 -12.86 4.68 7.75
N VAL A 440 -12.60 4.89 9.04
CA VAL A 440 -13.53 4.49 10.11
C VAL A 440 -14.88 5.19 9.91
N VAL A 441 -14.90 6.51 9.73
CA VAL A 441 -16.13 7.29 9.48
C VAL A 441 -16.84 6.83 8.21
N ILE A 442 -16.12 6.55 7.12
CA ILE A 442 -16.70 5.97 5.89
C ILE A 442 -17.40 4.64 6.20
N SER A 443 -16.78 3.75 6.98
CA SER A 443 -17.40 2.46 7.36
C SER A 443 -18.60 2.63 8.30
N PHE A 444 -18.54 3.59 9.23
CA PHE A 444 -19.67 3.97 10.09
C PHE A 444 -20.86 4.55 9.31
N ILE A 445 -20.64 5.07 8.10
CA ILE A 445 -21.70 5.56 7.20
C ILE A 445 -22.17 4.45 6.25
N THR A 446 -21.27 3.67 5.65
CA THR A 446 -21.62 2.64 4.66
C THR A 446 -22.32 1.43 5.29
N LEU A 447 -21.93 0.99 6.48
CA LEU A 447 -22.59 -0.14 7.16
C LEU A 447 -24.10 0.12 7.40
N PRO A 448 -24.53 1.24 8.02
CA PRO A 448 -25.96 1.55 8.15
C PRO A 448 -26.68 1.67 6.80
N LEU A 449 -26.08 2.32 5.80
CA LEU A 449 -26.70 2.52 4.49
C LEU A 449 -26.91 1.19 3.75
N ILE A 450 -25.90 0.32 3.72
CA ILE A 450 -25.99 -1.01 3.11
C ILE A 450 -26.99 -1.88 3.88
N GLN A 451 -26.94 -1.87 5.22
CA GLN A 451 -27.85 -2.65 6.06
C GLN A 451 -29.32 -2.22 5.89
N TRP A 452 -29.58 -0.93 5.71
CA TRP A 452 -30.91 -0.39 5.41
C TRP A 452 -31.36 -0.75 3.98
N PHE A 453 -30.47 -0.62 2.99
CA PHE A 453 -30.76 -0.93 1.60
C PHE A 453 -31.16 -2.39 1.40
N VAL A 454 -30.36 -3.32 1.95
CA VAL A 454 -30.63 -4.77 1.85
C VAL A 454 -31.96 -5.12 2.52
N ARG A 455 -32.18 -4.68 3.77
CA ARG A 455 -33.45 -4.93 4.47
C ARG A 455 -34.67 -4.34 3.77
N ARG A 456 -34.54 -3.17 3.13
CA ARG A 456 -35.66 -2.57 2.38
C ARG A 456 -36.06 -3.44 1.19
N ASN A 457 -35.11 -4.11 0.54
CA ASN A 457 -35.40 -5.04 -0.54
C ASN A 457 -36.01 -6.34 0.00
N GLU A 458 -35.46 -6.89 1.09
CA GLU A 458 -36.00 -8.07 1.79
C GLU A 458 -37.48 -7.88 2.22
N THR A 459 -37.90 -6.67 2.60
CA THR A 459 -39.31 -6.38 2.94
C THR A 459 -40.24 -6.16 1.75
N ARG A 460 -39.71 -5.96 0.54
CA ARG A 460 -40.51 -5.69 -0.67
C ARG A 460 -40.89 -6.96 -1.43
N THR A 461 -39.98 -7.94 -1.45
CA THR A 461 -40.21 -9.24 -2.10
C THR A 461 -41.36 -10.08 -1.51
N PRO A 462 -41.53 -10.22 -0.18
CA PRO A 462 -42.58 -11.10 0.37
C PRO A 462 -44.00 -10.61 0.05
N ILE A 463 -44.25 -9.30 0.09
CA ILE A 463 -45.58 -8.72 -0.21
C ILE A 463 -45.99 -9.04 -1.67
N ALA A 464 -45.07 -8.93 -2.62
CA ALA A 464 -45.34 -9.29 -4.02
C ALA A 464 -45.64 -10.79 -4.20
N ASN A 465 -44.96 -11.66 -3.45
CA ASN A 465 -45.18 -13.10 -3.52
C ASN A 465 -46.49 -13.54 -2.82
N GLU A 466 -46.89 -12.87 -1.73
CA GLU A 466 -48.21 -13.08 -1.11
C GLU A 466 -49.35 -12.59 -2.02
N GLU A 467 -49.25 -11.41 -2.64
CA GLU A 467 -50.25 -10.91 -3.59
C GLU A 467 -50.40 -11.82 -4.82
N ILE A 468 -49.29 -12.31 -5.39
CA ILE A 468 -49.30 -13.28 -6.51
C ILE A 468 -49.84 -14.65 -6.05
N GLY A 469 -49.57 -15.05 -4.81
CA GLY A 469 -50.09 -16.29 -4.19
C GLY A 469 -51.60 -16.25 -3.99
N GLU A 470 -52.13 -15.14 -3.47
CA GLU A 470 -53.59 -14.93 -3.36
C GLU A 470 -54.26 -14.87 -4.75
N GLN A 471 -53.66 -14.18 -5.73
CA GLN A 471 -54.21 -14.11 -7.09
C GLN A 471 -54.26 -15.48 -7.78
N ARG A 472 -53.22 -16.32 -7.61
CA ARG A 472 -53.25 -17.72 -8.06
C ARG A 472 -54.31 -18.56 -7.34
N SER A 473 -54.48 -18.37 -6.03
CA SER A 473 -55.49 -19.09 -5.26
C SER A 473 -56.92 -18.71 -5.68
N ARG A 474 -57.18 -17.41 -5.94
CA ARG A 474 -58.48 -16.92 -6.42
C ARG A 474 -58.81 -17.41 -7.84
N THR A 475 -57.86 -17.34 -8.78
CA THR A 475 -58.07 -17.83 -10.15
C THR A 475 -58.24 -19.36 -10.22
N SER A 476 -57.53 -20.12 -9.36
CA SER A 476 -57.76 -21.56 -9.21
C SER A 476 -59.19 -21.87 -8.71
N PHE A 477 -59.70 -21.10 -7.75
CA PHE A 477 -61.06 -21.24 -7.23
C PHE A 477 -62.14 -20.91 -8.28
N GLU A 478 -61.95 -19.87 -9.09
CA GLU A 478 -62.88 -19.53 -10.18
C GLU A 478 -62.88 -20.62 -11.26
N THR A 479 -61.72 -21.18 -11.63
CA THR A 479 -61.65 -22.22 -12.67
C THR A 479 -62.34 -23.53 -12.23
N HIS A 480 -62.39 -23.81 -10.92
CA HIS A 480 -63.09 -24.98 -10.37
C HIS A 480 -64.60 -24.76 -10.12
N SER A 481 -65.13 -23.54 -10.24
CA SER A 481 -66.58 -23.28 -10.09
C SER A 481 -67.38 -23.33 -11.39
N THR A 482 -66.68 -23.51 -12.53
CA THR A 482 -67.26 -23.51 -13.89
C THR A 482 -67.05 -24.82 -14.65
N LEU A 483 -67.04 -25.96 -13.96
CA LEU A 483 -67.00 -27.32 -14.53
C LEU A 483 -68.08 -28.22 -13.92
#